data_AF-A0A8K0VMS3-F1
#
_entry.id   AF-A0A8K0VMS3-F1
#
_cell.length_a   1.000
_cell.length_b   1.000
_cell.length_c   1.000
_cell.angle_alpha   90.00
_cell.angle_beta   90.00
_cell.angle_gamma   90.00
#
_symmetry.space_group_name_H-M   'P 1'
#
loop_
_entity.id
_entity.type
_entity.pdbx_description
1 polymer ?
#
loop_
_entity_poly.entity_id
_entity_poly.type
_entity_poly.pdbx_seq_one_letter_code
_entity_poly.pdbx_strand_id
1 'polypeptide(L)'
;MMRFPILCILVTGPLLAAALAKGCAISYLWPAGAKYDVFWDPKAEAICTEMGGTIANSEMALKDRGSNRNRCSICRGARNIDRTDDFNYIVIRGKQRLQYSVRCGWYEWGDCDLY
;
A
#
# COMPACT_ATOMS: atom_id res chain seq x y z
N MET A 1 -33.83 -50.12 -7.42
CA MET A 1 -33.19 -49.55 -6.22
C MET A 1 -32.22 -48.45 -6.66
N MET A 2 -32.60 -47.19 -6.45
CA MET A 2 -31.82 -46.01 -6.82
C MET A 2 -30.75 -45.75 -5.76
N ARG A 3 -29.49 -45.60 -6.18
CA ARG A 3 -28.41 -45.08 -5.35
C ARG A 3 -27.66 -44.00 -6.14
N PHE A 4 -28.05 -42.76 -5.88
CA PHE A 4 -27.16 -41.60 -6.05
C PHE A 4 -26.64 -41.25 -4.66
N PRO A 5 -25.32 -41.17 -4.47
CA PRO A 5 -24.78 -40.17 -3.59
C PRO A 5 -23.90 -39.21 -4.39
N ILE A 6 -24.46 -38.02 -4.50
CA ILE A 6 -23.82 -36.74 -4.73
C ILE A 6 -22.44 -36.72 -4.05
N LEU A 7 -21.38 -36.65 -4.86
CA LEU A 7 -20.03 -36.29 -4.40
C LEU A 7 -19.60 -35.00 -5.12
N CYS A 8 -20.41 -33.95 -4.99
CA CYS A 8 -19.94 -32.58 -5.21
C CYS A 8 -19.17 -32.15 -3.96
N ILE A 9 -17.94 -32.65 -3.80
CA ILE A 9 -17.02 -32.09 -2.81
C ILE A 9 -16.58 -30.73 -3.34
N LEU A 10 -16.98 -29.70 -2.59
CA LEU A 10 -16.65 -28.29 -2.77
C LEU A 10 -15.16 -28.09 -3.12
N VAL A 11 -14.89 -27.72 -4.37
CA VAL A 11 -13.62 -27.09 -4.78
C VAL A 11 -13.93 -25.63 -5.10
N THR A 12 -14.32 -24.84 -4.11
CA THR A 12 -14.56 -23.38 -4.30
C THR A 12 -13.99 -22.50 -3.19
N GLY A 13 -13.25 -23.05 -2.22
CA GLY A 13 -12.55 -22.26 -1.21
C GLY A 13 -11.05 -22.52 -1.30
N PRO A 14 -10.31 -21.78 -2.14
CA PRO A 14 -9.46 -20.73 -1.58
C PRO A 14 -9.21 -19.51 -2.50
N LEU A 15 -9.98 -19.31 -3.57
CA LEU A 15 -9.65 -18.29 -4.59
C LEU A 15 -9.91 -16.82 -4.18
N LEU A 16 -10.64 -16.57 -3.08
CA LEU A 16 -10.89 -15.19 -2.61
C LEU A 16 -9.86 -14.67 -1.60
N ALA A 17 -8.91 -15.49 -1.14
CA ALA A 17 -7.87 -15.05 -0.19
C ALA A 17 -6.61 -14.48 -0.88
N ALA A 18 -6.57 -14.44 -2.21
CA ALA A 18 -5.34 -14.23 -2.99
C ALA A 18 -4.98 -12.77 -3.30
N ALA A 19 -5.73 -11.77 -2.83
CA ALA A 19 -5.48 -10.38 -3.25
C ALA A 19 -4.98 -9.43 -2.15
N LEU A 20 -5.19 -9.75 -0.86
CA LEU A 20 -4.91 -8.83 0.24
C LEU A 20 -3.70 -9.28 1.04
N ALA A 21 -2.66 -8.44 1.06
CA ALA A 21 -1.51 -8.63 1.94
C ALA A 21 -1.46 -7.50 2.96
N LYS A 22 -0.99 -7.83 4.17
CA LYS A 22 -0.83 -6.84 5.23
C LYS A 22 0.42 -6.00 4.94
N GLY A 23 0.27 -4.68 4.96
CA GLY A 23 1.31 -3.72 4.59
C GLY A 23 0.99 -2.33 5.12
N CYS A 24 1.85 -1.35 4.83
CA CYS A 24 1.65 0.03 5.23
C CYS A 24 1.65 0.95 4.00
N ALA A 25 0.54 1.61 3.72
CA ALA A 25 0.46 2.63 2.67
C ALA A 25 1.10 3.92 3.17
N ILE A 26 1.99 4.48 2.37
CA ILE A 26 2.68 5.74 2.60
C ILE A 26 2.09 6.75 1.61
N SER A 27 1.14 7.55 2.06
CA SER A 27 0.46 8.57 1.27
C SER A 27 1.18 9.91 1.33
N TYR A 28 1.28 10.61 0.20
CA TYR A 28 1.94 11.90 0.09
C TYR A 28 1.33 12.75 -1.04
N LEU A 29 1.51 14.07 -0.93
CA LEU A 29 1.03 15.00 -1.94
C LEU A 29 2.09 15.22 -3.03
N TRP A 30 1.83 14.71 -4.23
CA TRP A 30 2.69 14.93 -5.38
C TRP A 30 2.39 16.28 -6.07
N PRO A 31 3.39 17.12 -6.36
CA PRO A 31 3.20 18.37 -7.07
C PRO A 31 2.56 18.15 -8.45
N ALA A 32 1.66 19.05 -8.87
CA ALA A 32 1.09 18.96 -10.21
C ALA A 32 2.19 19.07 -11.27
N GLY A 33 2.23 18.11 -12.20
CA GLY A 33 3.15 18.11 -13.34
C GLY A 33 4.48 17.35 -13.12
N ALA A 34 4.75 16.85 -11.91
CA ALA A 34 5.89 15.97 -11.68
C ALA A 34 5.62 14.60 -12.31
N LYS A 35 6.49 14.16 -13.24
CA LYS A 35 6.35 12.85 -13.90
C LYS A 35 7.04 11.72 -13.14
N TYR A 36 8.13 12.02 -12.44
CA TYR A 36 8.88 11.16 -11.53
C TYR A 36 9.67 12.10 -10.63
N ASP A 37 9.28 12.25 -9.37
CA ASP A 37 9.94 13.22 -8.51
C ASP A 37 10.98 12.47 -7.66
N VAL A 38 12.23 12.69 -8.02
CA VAL A 38 13.44 12.17 -7.35
C VAL A 38 13.50 12.47 -5.84
N PHE A 39 12.54 13.23 -5.30
CA PHE A 39 12.47 13.55 -3.88
C PHE A 39 11.29 12.92 -3.13
N TRP A 40 10.21 12.50 -3.79
CA TRP A 40 9.06 11.94 -3.09
C TRP A 40 9.11 10.42 -3.01
N ASP A 41 9.30 9.78 -4.16
CA ASP A 41 9.29 8.32 -4.24
C ASP A 41 10.48 7.72 -3.46
N PRO A 42 11.72 8.24 -3.57
CA PRO A 42 12.83 7.74 -2.75
C PRO A 42 12.67 8.02 -1.26
N LYS A 43 11.90 9.06 -0.88
CA LYS A 43 11.64 9.33 0.55
C LYS A 43 10.59 8.39 1.11
N ALA A 44 9.57 8.02 0.34
CA ALA A 44 8.65 6.94 0.70
C ALA A 44 9.40 5.62 0.89
N GLU A 45 10.34 5.30 -0.01
CA GLU A 45 11.22 4.14 0.13
C GLU A 45 12.09 4.18 1.40
N ALA A 46 12.67 5.34 1.70
CA ALA A 46 13.45 5.52 2.93
C ALA A 46 12.59 5.34 4.19
N ILE A 47 11.36 5.88 4.22
CA ILE A 47 10.41 5.67 5.33
C ILE A 47 10.10 4.17 5.47
N CYS A 48 9.82 3.48 4.36
CA CYS A 48 9.57 2.05 4.39
C CYS A 48 10.76 1.25 4.92
N THR A 49 11.97 1.62 4.53
CA THR A 49 13.22 1.01 5.01
C THR A 49 13.42 1.25 6.52
N GLU A 50 13.11 2.45 7.03
CA GLU A 50 13.13 2.77 8.45
C GLU A 50 12.13 1.90 9.24
N MET A 51 10.99 1.56 8.64
CA MET A 51 10.01 0.61 9.20
C MET A 51 10.42 -0.86 9.05
N GLY A 52 11.53 -1.13 8.34
CA GLY A 52 12.05 -2.46 8.06
C GLY A 52 11.34 -3.22 6.96
N GLY A 53 10.55 -2.54 6.11
CA GLY A 53 9.89 -3.12 4.95
C GLY A 53 10.58 -2.78 3.63
N THR A 54 9.94 -3.15 2.53
CA THR A 54 10.35 -2.82 1.15
C THR A 54 9.14 -2.40 0.30
N ILE A 55 9.36 -1.58 -0.71
CA ILE A 55 8.34 -1.16 -1.68
C ILE A 55 8.68 -1.79 -3.03
N ALA A 56 7.77 -2.56 -3.62
CA ALA A 56 7.95 -3.04 -4.98
C ALA A 56 7.80 -1.88 -5.98
N ASN A 57 8.49 -1.92 -7.13
CA ASN A 57 8.36 -0.88 -8.17
C ASN A 57 6.91 -0.68 -8.64
N SER A 58 6.11 -1.73 -8.61
CA SER A 58 4.69 -1.71 -8.94
C SER A 58 3.79 -1.11 -7.86
N GLU A 59 4.32 -0.91 -6.66
CA GLU A 59 3.63 -0.36 -5.50
C GLU A 59 4.15 1.03 -5.14
N MET A 60 4.90 1.66 -6.05
CA MET A 60 5.44 3.01 -5.89
C MET A 60 4.60 4.02 -6.67
N ALA A 61 4.33 5.19 -6.08
CA ALA A 61 3.64 6.30 -6.74
C ALA A 61 2.29 5.91 -7.36
N LEU A 62 1.56 5.01 -6.69
CA LEU A 62 0.20 4.66 -7.01
C LEU A 62 -0.71 5.88 -6.86
N LYS A 63 -1.76 5.96 -7.67
CA LYS A 63 -2.73 7.06 -7.58
C LYS A 63 -3.70 6.77 -6.44
N ASP A 64 -3.77 7.71 -5.51
CA ASP A 64 -4.79 7.71 -4.47
C ASP A 64 -6.15 8.17 -5.06
N ARG A 65 -7.26 7.63 -4.55
CA ARG A 65 -8.59 7.88 -5.12
C ARG A 65 -8.95 9.36 -5.08
N GLY A 66 -9.48 9.86 -6.20
CA GLY A 66 -10.08 11.20 -6.26
C GLY A 66 -9.11 12.38 -6.34
N SER A 67 -7.78 12.16 -6.41
CA SER A 67 -6.81 13.25 -6.56
C SER A 67 -5.70 12.91 -7.54
N ASN A 68 -5.50 13.77 -8.55
CA ASN A 68 -4.37 13.65 -9.47
C ASN A 68 -3.02 13.94 -8.79
N ARG A 69 -3.05 14.58 -7.62
CA ARG A 69 -1.88 14.97 -6.83
C ARG A 69 -1.57 13.99 -5.72
N ASN A 70 -2.58 13.36 -5.10
CA ASN A 70 -2.28 12.41 -4.04
C ASN A 70 -1.69 11.14 -4.66
N ARG A 71 -0.60 10.71 -4.06
CA ARG A 71 0.09 9.48 -4.38
C ARG A 71 0.29 8.68 -3.12
N CYS A 72 0.50 7.41 -3.33
CA CYS A 72 0.74 6.47 -2.25
C CYS A 72 1.72 5.40 -2.71
N SER A 73 2.45 4.85 -1.76
CA SER A 73 3.29 3.68 -2.00
C SER A 73 3.06 2.63 -0.93
N ILE A 74 3.07 1.34 -1.27
CA ILE A 74 2.82 0.27 -0.30
C ILE A 74 4.14 -0.32 0.20
N CYS A 75 4.37 -0.19 1.50
CA CYS A 75 5.47 -0.80 2.22
C CYS A 75 5.06 -2.20 2.69
N ARG A 76 5.68 -3.24 2.13
CA ARG A 76 5.45 -4.64 2.49
C ARG A 76 6.52 -5.12 3.48
N GLY A 77 6.14 -5.99 4.41
CA GLY A 77 7.07 -6.62 5.35
C GLY A 77 7.63 -5.70 6.46
N ALA A 78 6.98 -4.57 6.75
CA ALA A 78 7.39 -3.70 7.86
C ALA A 78 7.29 -4.41 9.22
N ARG A 79 8.14 -4.08 10.19
CA ARG A 79 8.17 -4.79 11.49
C ARG A 79 6.90 -4.62 12.32
N ASN A 80 6.17 -3.53 12.09
CA ASN A 80 4.97 -3.16 12.84
C ASN A 80 3.69 -3.22 11.98
N ILE A 81 3.61 -4.10 10.96
CA ILE A 81 2.40 -4.17 10.11
C ILE A 81 1.13 -4.44 10.93
N ASP A 82 1.28 -5.05 12.11
CA ASP A 82 0.19 -5.44 12.99
C ASP A 82 -0.47 -4.31 13.76
N ARG A 83 0.11 -3.10 13.73
CA ARG A 83 -0.48 -1.91 14.33
C ARG A 83 -1.06 -1.03 13.25
N THR A 84 -2.38 -0.90 13.23
CA THR A 84 -3.11 0.10 12.44
C THR A 84 -2.91 1.48 13.07
N ASP A 85 -1.68 1.98 13.02
CA ASP A 85 -1.34 3.30 13.53
C ASP A 85 -1.04 4.21 12.34
N ASP A 86 -1.63 5.40 12.36
CA ASP A 86 -1.39 6.45 11.38
C ASP A 86 -0.19 7.28 11.84
N PHE A 87 0.89 7.28 11.06
CA PHE A 87 2.06 8.10 11.33
C PHE A 87 2.12 9.28 10.37
N ASN A 88 2.27 10.49 10.88
CA ASN A 88 2.47 11.67 10.04
C ASN A 88 3.93 12.11 10.11
N TYR A 89 4.64 11.99 8.98
CA TYR A 89 6.00 12.47 8.82
C TYR A 89 6.01 13.77 8.04
N ILE A 90 6.66 14.79 8.59
CA ILE A 90 6.89 16.06 7.93
C ILE A 90 8.37 16.19 7.64
N VAL A 91 8.72 16.33 6.36
CA VAL A 91 10.09 16.57 5.91
C VAL A 91 10.16 17.98 5.36
N ILE A 92 11.12 18.77 5.85
CA ILE A 92 11.40 20.12 5.35
C ILE A 92 12.60 20.03 4.42
N ARG A 93 12.44 20.47 3.16
CA ARG A 93 13.55 20.56 2.21
C ARG A 93 13.51 21.90 1.48
N GLY A 94 14.43 22.79 1.88
CA GLY A 94 14.40 24.19 1.43
C GLY A 94 13.12 24.90 1.92
N LYS A 95 12.33 25.46 1.00
CA LYS A 95 11.04 26.11 1.30
C LYS A 95 9.83 25.16 1.20
N GLN A 96 10.04 23.90 0.83
CA GLN A 96 8.96 22.93 0.63
C GLN A 96 8.79 22.04 1.85
N ARG A 97 7.53 21.88 2.26
CA ARG A 97 7.12 20.96 3.32
C ARG A 97 6.47 19.75 2.67
N LEU A 98 7.12 18.60 2.80
CA LEU A 98 6.64 17.31 2.32
C LEU A 98 5.92 16.65 3.48
N GLN A 99 4.64 16.32 3.30
CA GLN A 99 3.89 15.57 4.31
C GLN A 99 3.65 14.16 3.78
N TYR A 100 4.05 13.18 4.59
CA TYR A 100 3.78 11.77 4.40
C TYR A 100 2.88 11.30 5.53
N SER A 101 1.91 10.47 5.20
CA SER A 101 1.06 9.78 6.14
C SER A 101 1.23 8.28 5.91
N VAL A 102 1.55 7.53 6.94
CA VAL A 102 1.73 6.08 6.87
C VAL A 102 0.56 5.43 7.58
N ARG A 103 -0.14 4.51 6.93
CA ARG A 103 -1.26 3.77 7.50
C ARG A 103 -1.08 2.28 7.25
N CYS A 104 -1.01 1.49 8.30
CA CYS A 104 -0.88 0.04 8.17
C CYS A 104 -2.25 -0.66 8.15
N GLY A 105 -2.39 -1.69 7.33
CA GLY A 105 -3.65 -2.40 7.13
C GLY A 105 -3.53 -3.49 6.07
N TRP A 106 -4.68 -3.91 5.56
CA TRP A 106 -4.76 -4.88 4.46
C TRP A 106 -4.94 -4.13 3.16
N TYR A 107 -3.97 -4.27 2.26
CA TYR A 107 -3.96 -3.59 0.97
C TYR A 107 -3.90 -4.60 -0.15
N GLU A 108 -4.71 -4.37 -1.18
CA GLU A 108 -4.60 -5.09 -2.43
C GLU A 108 -3.28 -4.74 -3.13
N TRP A 109 -2.81 -5.62 -4.00
CA TRP A 109 -1.66 -5.32 -4.82
C TRP A 109 -1.98 -4.17 -5.78
N GLY A 110 -1.13 -3.14 -5.82
CA GLY A 110 -1.30 -2.01 -6.72
C GLY A 110 -2.39 -1.01 -6.33
N ASP A 111 -2.99 -1.15 -5.14
CA ASP A 111 -3.96 -0.21 -4.59
C ASP A 111 -3.66 0.11 -3.12
N CYS A 112 -3.68 1.40 -2.78
CA CYS A 112 -3.46 1.91 -1.43
C CYS A 112 -4.76 2.31 -0.74
N ASP A 113 -5.92 2.07 -1.36
CA ASP A 113 -7.20 2.15 -0.68
C ASP A 113 -7.31 1.01 0.34
N LEU A 114 -7.69 1.38 1.57
CA LEU A 114 -8.03 0.40 2.59
C LEU A 114 -9.40 -0.19 2.28
N TYR A 115 -9.47 -1.52 2.31
CA TYR A 115 -10.70 -2.29 2.31
C TYR A 115 -11.38 -2.32 3.68
#